data_AF-A0A7S4B3F9-F1
#
_entry.id   AF-A0A7S4B3F9-F1
#
_cell.length_a   1.000
_cell.length_b   1.000
_cell.length_c   1.000
_cell.angle_alpha   90.00
_cell.angle_beta   90.00
_cell.angle_gamma   90.00
#
_symmetry.space_group_name_H-M   'P 1'
#
loop_
_entity.id
_entity.type
_entity.pdbx_description
1 polymer ?
#
loop_
_entity_poly.entity_id
_entity_poly.type
_entity_poly.pdbx_seq_one_letter_code
_entity_poly.pdbx_strand_id
1 'polypeptide(L)'
;MNSLASLLHDLNRLQEAEALYREALHHCQQSDLSEASGEDPADSREQAARKYEALITAHNLGKLLQSSGRNAEARPMLQSALTSCQSLLGEEHEHCIALAASLNESPLLC
;
A
#
# COMPACT_ATOMS: atom_id res chain seq x y z
N MET A 1 14.20 -7.17 -0.41
CA MET A 1 12.80 -6.95 0.06
C MET A 1 11.89 -8.17 -0.19
N ASN A 2 12.39 -9.41 -0.13
CA ASN A 2 11.59 -10.61 -0.49
C ASN A 2 11.32 -11.56 0.69
N SER A 3 11.76 -11.21 1.89
CA SER A 3 11.72 -12.16 3.02
C SER A 3 10.42 -12.09 3.82
N LEU A 4 9.75 -10.93 3.89
CA LEU A 4 8.51 -10.79 4.67
C LEU A 4 7.29 -11.37 3.95
N ALA A 5 7.19 -11.16 2.63
CA ALA A 5 6.09 -11.70 1.83
C ALA A 5 6.08 -13.24 1.81
N SER A 6 7.25 -13.88 1.79
CA SER A 6 7.37 -15.35 1.85
C SER A 6 7.06 -15.89 3.25
N LEU A 7 7.54 -15.22 4.31
CA LEU A 7 7.23 -15.59 5.70
C LEU A 7 5.74 -15.49 6.03
N LEU A 8 5.03 -14.55 5.42
CA LEU A 8 3.58 -14.38 5.59
C LEU A 8 2.78 -15.40 4.78
N HIS A 9 3.28 -15.81 3.62
CA HIS A 9 2.67 -16.85 2.78
C HIS A 9 2.72 -18.23 3.46
N ASP A 10 3.78 -18.55 4.22
CA ASP A 10 4.02 -19.90 4.74
C ASP A 10 3.20 -20.29 5.99
N LEU A 11 2.53 -19.34 6.67
CA LEU A 11 2.13 -19.58 8.07
C LEU A 11 0.63 -19.57 8.40
N ASN A 12 -0.30 -19.56 7.43
CA ASN A 12 -1.74 -19.54 7.75
C ASN A 12 -2.14 -18.33 8.64
N ARG A 13 -1.27 -17.30 8.72
CA ARG A 13 -1.42 -16.04 9.48
C ARG A 13 -1.68 -14.85 8.54
N LEU A 14 -2.22 -15.13 7.36
CA LEU A 14 -2.59 -14.10 6.38
C LEU A 14 -3.55 -13.08 7.01
N GLN A 15 -4.49 -13.51 7.86
CA GLN A 15 -5.35 -12.57 8.59
C GLN A 15 -4.59 -11.66 9.56
N GLU A 16 -3.57 -12.16 10.27
CA GLU A 16 -2.77 -11.32 11.19
C GLU A 16 -1.91 -10.32 10.41
N ALA A 17 -1.34 -10.74 9.28
CA ALA A 17 -0.60 -9.86 8.40
C ALA A 17 -1.50 -8.74 7.83
N GLU A 18 -2.71 -9.10 7.40
CA GLU A 18 -3.70 -8.14 6.94
C GLU A 18 -4.09 -7.14 8.03
N ALA A 19 -4.32 -7.62 9.26
CA ALA A 19 -4.66 -6.75 10.38
C ALA A 19 -3.54 -5.75 10.67
N LEU A 20 -2.28 -6.21 10.70
CA LEU A 20 -1.11 -5.34 10.92
C LEU A 20 -0.95 -4.30 9.81
N TYR A 21 -1.13 -4.68 8.54
CA TYR A 21 -1.05 -3.73 7.43
C TYR A 21 -2.20 -2.72 7.43
N ARG A 22 -3.41 -3.14 7.83
CA ARG A 22 -4.56 -2.23 8.00
C ARG A 22 -4.33 -1.24 9.14
N GLU A 23 -3.77 -1.70 10.25
CA GLU A 23 -3.43 -0.85 11.39
C GLU A 23 -2.35 0.18 11.02
N ALA A 24 -1.29 -0.25 10.32
CA ALA A 24 -0.26 0.65 9.82
C ALA A 24 -0.80 1.70 8.84
N LEU A 25 -1.70 1.31 7.93
CA LEU A 25 -2.39 2.24 7.03
C LEU A 25 -3.29 3.22 7.78
N HIS A 26 -4.00 2.75 8.79
CA HIS A 26 -4.88 3.58 9.61
C HIS A 26 -4.08 4.60 10.41
N HIS A 27 -2.93 4.21 10.98
CA HIS A 27 -2.02 5.15 11.63
C HIS A 27 -1.50 6.21 10.66
N CYS A 28 -1.11 5.84 9.45
CA CYS A 28 -0.71 6.81 8.43
C CYS A 28 -1.85 7.80 8.10
N GLN A 29 -3.09 7.31 7.97
CA GLN A 29 -4.27 8.15 7.65
C GLN A 29 -4.74 9.03 8.82
N GLN A 30 -4.59 8.57 10.07
CA GLN A 30 -4.98 9.35 11.26
C GLN A 30 -4.01 10.50 11.53
N SER A 31 -2.72 10.32 11.26
CA SER A 31 -1.72 11.37 11.39
C SER A 31 -2.01 12.55 10.44
N ASP A 32 -2.45 12.27 9.21
CA ASP A 32 -2.85 13.31 8.23
C ASP A 32 -3.99 14.20 8.73
N LEU A 33 -4.87 13.71 9.64
CA LEU A 33 -5.97 14.47 10.22
C LEU A 33 -5.56 15.27 11.47
N SER A 34 -4.51 14.84 12.18
CA SER A 34 -4.05 15.50 13.42
C SER A 34 -3.04 16.61 13.18
N GLU A 35 -2.36 16.63 12.03
CA GLU A 35 -1.27 17.57 11.71
C GLU A 35 -1.67 18.63 10.67
N ALA A 36 -2.96 18.90 10.49
CA ALA A 36 -3.46 19.98 9.64
C ALA A 36 -3.13 21.41 10.16
N SER A 37 -2.15 21.56 11.05
CA SER A 37 -1.72 22.83 11.65
C SER A 37 -0.20 22.90 11.68
N GLY A 38 0.41 23.08 10.50
CA GLY A 38 1.85 23.25 10.36
C GLY A 38 2.27 23.28 8.90
N GLU A 39 2.14 24.43 8.23
CA GLU A 39 2.73 24.67 6.91
C GLU A 39 4.25 24.88 7.03
N ASP A 40 4.96 23.89 7.59
CA ASP A 40 6.41 23.88 7.63
C ASP A 40 6.98 23.04 6.46
N PRO A 41 8.04 23.49 5.78
CA PRO A 41 8.66 22.72 4.69
C PRO A 41 9.28 21.39 5.14
N ALA A 42 9.48 21.19 6.45
CA ALA A 42 9.86 19.91 7.04
C ALA A 42 8.71 18.88 7.00
N ASP A 43 7.48 19.33 7.27
CA ASP A 43 6.26 18.52 7.22
C ASP A 43 6.00 17.97 5.82
N SER A 44 6.26 18.75 4.76
CA SER A 44 6.08 18.26 3.38
C SER A 44 6.97 17.06 3.03
N ARG A 45 8.20 16.99 3.55
CA ARG A 45 9.12 15.87 3.31
C ARG A 45 8.75 14.66 4.16
N GLU A 46 8.32 14.88 5.40
CA GLU A 46 7.85 13.82 6.29
C GLU A 46 6.52 13.23 5.79
N GLN A 47 5.60 14.07 5.35
CA GLN A 47 4.33 13.65 4.76
C GLN A 47 4.53 12.87 3.45
N ALA A 48 5.55 13.23 2.64
CA ALA A 48 5.94 12.43 1.49
C ALA A 48 6.51 11.05 1.89
N ALA A 49 7.39 11.00 2.90
CA ALA A 49 7.92 9.73 3.41
C ALA A 49 6.82 8.82 3.98
N ARG A 50 5.83 9.38 4.68
CA ARG A 50 4.67 8.64 5.21
C ARG A 50 3.74 8.16 4.09
N LYS A 51 3.44 9.00 3.09
CA LYS A 51 2.69 8.59 1.89
C LYS A 51 3.39 7.45 1.16
N TYR A 52 4.71 7.49 1.10
CA TYR A 52 5.52 6.42 0.52
C TYR A 52 5.43 5.12 1.33
N GLU A 53 5.48 5.19 2.66
CA GLU A 53 5.33 4.02 3.53
C GLU A 53 3.92 3.40 3.43
N ALA A 54 2.88 4.24 3.41
CA ALA A 54 1.50 3.81 3.22
C ALA A 54 1.31 3.07 1.89
N LEU A 55 1.95 3.54 0.82
CA LEU A 55 1.91 2.94 -0.51
C LEU A 55 2.56 1.55 -0.54
N ILE A 56 3.74 1.39 0.07
CA ILE A 56 4.41 0.08 0.18
C ILE A 56 3.52 -0.89 0.98
N THR A 57 2.93 -0.41 2.06
CA THR A 57 2.03 -1.20 2.92
C THR A 57 0.79 -1.66 2.15
N ALA A 58 0.15 -0.76 1.40
CA ALA A 58 -0.99 -1.08 0.55
C ALA A 58 -0.63 -2.06 -0.59
N HIS A 59 0.58 -1.95 -1.17
CA HIS A 59 1.05 -2.91 -2.18
C HIS A 59 1.16 -4.32 -1.60
N ASN A 60 1.81 -4.46 -0.44
CA ASN A 60 2.00 -5.74 0.23
C ASN A 60 0.66 -6.36 0.64
N LEU A 61 -0.26 -5.55 1.16
CA LEU A 61 -1.61 -6.00 1.50
C LEU A 61 -2.41 -6.42 0.26
N GLY A 62 -2.32 -5.66 -0.84
CA GLY A 62 -2.94 -6.03 -2.11
C GLY A 62 -2.46 -7.39 -2.62
N LYS A 63 -1.14 -7.64 -2.61
CA LYS A 63 -0.57 -8.95 -2.99
C LYS A 63 -1.01 -10.09 -2.07
N LEU A 64 -1.11 -9.82 -0.77
CA LEU A 64 -1.60 -10.79 0.22
C LEU A 64 -3.07 -11.17 -0.04
N LEU A 65 -3.91 -10.16 -0.30
CA LEU A 65 -5.33 -10.34 -0.63
C LEU A 65 -5.50 -11.11 -1.95
N GLN A 66 -4.67 -10.83 -2.97
CA GLN A 66 -4.66 -11.60 -4.23
C GLN A 66 -4.29 -13.06 -4.00
N SER A 67 -3.25 -13.31 -3.20
CA SER A 67 -2.82 -14.66 -2.84
C SER A 67 -3.90 -15.42 -2.04
N SER A 68 -4.75 -14.68 -1.32
CA SER A 68 -5.91 -15.21 -0.59
C SER A 68 -7.18 -15.34 -1.45
N GLY A 69 -7.12 -15.02 -2.75
CA GLY A 69 -8.26 -15.03 -3.67
C GLY A 69 -9.21 -13.85 -3.52
N ARG A 70 -8.93 -12.88 -2.64
CA ARG A 70 -9.74 -11.69 -2.36
C ARG A 70 -9.37 -10.52 -3.27
N ASN A 71 -9.35 -10.77 -4.59
CA ASN A 71 -9.00 -9.78 -5.61
C ASN A 71 -9.91 -8.54 -5.59
N ALA A 72 -11.19 -8.72 -5.25
CA ALA A 72 -12.17 -7.62 -5.16
C ALA A 72 -11.79 -6.58 -4.10
N GLU A 73 -11.16 -7.01 -2.99
CA GLU A 73 -10.69 -6.12 -1.93
C GLU A 73 -9.28 -5.57 -2.22
N ALA A 74 -8.41 -6.36 -2.86
CA ALA A 74 -7.06 -5.93 -3.24
C ALA A 74 -7.07 -4.75 -4.22
N ARG A 75 -7.97 -4.79 -5.20
CA ARG A 75 -7.99 -3.87 -6.34
C ARG A 75 -8.15 -2.38 -5.97
N PRO A 76 -9.14 -1.96 -5.15
CA PRO A 76 -9.26 -0.56 -4.76
C PRO A 76 -8.04 -0.07 -3.95
N MET A 77 -7.44 -0.95 -3.14
CA MET A 77 -6.24 -0.61 -2.36
C MET A 77 -5.04 -0.37 -3.27
N LEU A 78 -4.81 -1.28 -4.23
CA LEU A 78 -3.73 -1.15 -5.21
C LEU A 78 -3.92 0.07 -6.13
N GLN A 79 -5.16 0.39 -6.52
CA GLN A 79 -5.46 1.61 -7.29
C GLN A 79 -5.12 2.88 -6.50
N SER A 80 -5.56 2.97 -5.24
CA SER A 80 -5.27 4.13 -4.41
C SER A 80 -3.76 4.31 -4.21
N ALA A 81 -3.04 3.21 -3.95
CA ALA A 81 -1.59 3.23 -3.82
C ALA A 81 -0.90 3.67 -5.12
N LEU A 82 -1.39 3.22 -6.28
CA LEU A 82 -0.85 3.62 -7.58
C LEU A 82 -1.02 5.13 -7.83
N THR A 83 -2.20 5.69 -7.58
CA THR A 83 -2.43 7.13 -7.74
C THR A 83 -1.53 7.95 -6.82
N SER A 84 -1.36 7.53 -5.57
CA SER A 84 -0.41 8.17 -4.65
C SER A 84 1.03 8.04 -5.14
N CYS A 85 1.41 6.89 -5.68
CA CYS A 85 2.74 6.63 -6.22
C CYS A 85 3.06 7.57 -7.37
N GLN A 86 2.17 7.66 -8.34
CA GLN A 86 2.31 8.51 -9.52
C GLN A 86 2.41 9.98 -9.12
N SER A 87 1.64 10.40 -8.12
CA SER A 87 1.66 11.79 -7.64
C SER A 87 2.94 12.13 -6.87
N LEU A 88 3.53 11.16 -6.15
CA LEU A 88 4.66 11.39 -5.26
C LEU A 88 6.02 11.18 -5.93
N LEU A 89 6.12 10.16 -6.77
CA LEU A 89 7.37 9.66 -7.37
C LEU A 89 7.38 9.75 -8.91
N GLY A 90 6.21 9.95 -9.53
CA GLY A 90 6.04 9.88 -10.98
C GLY A 90 5.69 8.48 -11.48
N GLU A 91 5.05 8.41 -12.65
CA GLU A 91 4.54 7.16 -13.23
C GLU A 91 5.64 6.15 -13.60
N GLU A 92 6.85 6.62 -13.88
CA GLU A 92 8.00 5.81 -14.30
C GLU A 92 8.74 5.14 -13.13
N HIS A 93 8.33 5.41 -11.88
CA HIS A 93 8.98 4.84 -10.71
C HIS A 93 8.69 3.32 -10.58
N GLU A 94 9.69 2.54 -10.18
CA GLU A 94 9.62 1.07 -10.05
C GLU A 94 8.42 0.59 -9.21
N HIS A 95 8.13 1.26 -8.10
CA HIS A 95 6.96 0.99 -7.26
C HIS A 95 5.63 1.20 -7.97
N CYS A 96 5.52 2.22 -8.82
CA CYS A 96 4.29 2.50 -9.55
C CYS A 96 4.08 1.43 -10.63
N ILE A 97 5.16 1.04 -11.32
CA ILE A 97 5.15 -0.07 -12.28
C ILE A 97 4.75 -1.38 -11.59
N ALA A 98 5.30 -1.66 -10.40
CA ALA A 98 4.97 -2.87 -9.63
C ALA A 98 3.51 -2.89 -9.17
N LEU A 99 2.97 -1.75 -8.72
CA LEU A 99 1.56 -1.59 -8.37
C LEU A 99 0.65 -1.81 -9.57
N ALA A 100 0.98 -1.21 -10.72
CA ALA A 100 0.23 -1.38 -11.96
C ALA A 100 0.27 -2.84 -12.44
N ALA A 101 1.42 -3.51 -12.34
CA ALA A 101 1.56 -4.93 -12.66
C ALA A 101 0.66 -5.79 -11.75
N SER A 102 0.71 -5.59 -10.44
CA SER A 102 -0.16 -6.31 -9.49
C SER A 102 -1.64 -6.03 -9.75
N LEU A 103 -2.02 -4.81 -10.15
CA LEU A 103 -3.41 -4.51 -10.50
C LEU A 103 -3.87 -5.29 -11.75
N ASN A 104 -2.98 -5.48 -12.71
CA ASN A 104 -3.26 -6.20 -13.97
C ASN A 104 -3.33 -7.73 -13.75
N GLU A 105 -2.60 -8.25 -12.75
CA GLU A 105 -2.66 -9.64 -12.29
C GLU A 105 -3.96 -10.00 -11.57
N SER A 106 -4.84 -9.02 -11.32
CA SER A 106 -6.22 -9.22 -10.84
C SER A 106 -7.22 -9.14 -12.01
N PRO A 107 -7.22 -10.08 -12.98
CA PRO A 107 -8.19 -10.01 -14.06
C PRO A 107 -9.60 -10.13 -13.46
N LEU A 108 -10.46 -9.19 -13.83
CA LEU A 108 -11.89 -9.26 -13.59
C LEU A 108 -12.39 -10.60 -14.13
N LEU A 109 -12.79 -11.53 -13.26
CA LEU A 109 -13.85 -12.45 -13.62
C LEU A 109 -15.14 -11.61 -13.67
N CYS A 110 -15.41 -11.06 -14.86
CA CYS A 110 -16.75 -10.65 -15.25
C CYS A 110 -17.64 -11.89 -15.40
#